data_AF-A0A2I0JYX6-F1
#
_entry.id   AF-A0A2I0JYX6-F1
#
_cell.length_a   1.000
_cell.length_b   1.000
_cell.length_c   1.000
_cell.angle_alpha   90.00
_cell.angle_beta   90.00
_cell.angle_gamma   90.00
#
_symmetry.space_group_name_H-M   'P 1'
#
loop_
_entity.id
_entity.type
_entity.pdbx_description
1 polymer ?
#
loop_
_entity_poly.entity_id
_entity_poly.type
_entity_poly.pdbx_seq_one_letter_code
_entity_poly.pdbx_strand_id
1 'polypeptide(L)'
;MATRHSQKCCEKLVEVGAIDKLLKVICSMTRSIPDQEVLKHALSTLRNLACYQHLVEVLIVSNGSIETIFREFLRNKDEGYFIASELLKKICLEHRGVEAVRRLPALVKRLNGLVEELKRKADTEKRNARSLAARENTERRLKEASELLKLISI
;
A
#
# COMPACT_ATOMS: atom_id res chain seq x y z
N MET A 1 6.03 -14.54 -12.39
CA MET A 1 6.17 -16.02 -12.42
C MET A 1 6.48 -16.47 -11.00
N ALA A 2 5.57 -17.17 -10.33
CA ALA A 2 5.78 -17.67 -8.97
C ALA A 2 6.09 -19.17 -9.04
N THR A 3 7.15 -19.64 -8.40
CA THR A 3 7.55 -21.06 -8.44
C THR A 3 6.53 -21.93 -7.72
N ARG A 4 6.53 -23.25 -7.98
CA ARG A 4 5.62 -24.24 -7.36
C ARG A 4 5.60 -24.21 -5.82
N HIS A 5 6.63 -23.64 -5.18
CA HIS A 5 6.77 -23.53 -3.71
C HIS A 5 6.42 -22.15 -3.13
N SER A 6 6.09 -21.17 -3.97
CA SER A 6 5.82 -19.78 -3.55
C SER A 6 4.67 -19.68 -2.54
N GLN A 7 3.59 -20.44 -2.74
CA GLN A 7 2.44 -20.45 -1.83
C GLN A 7 2.79 -21.07 -0.48
N LYS A 8 3.35 -22.29 -0.47
CA LYS A 8 3.74 -23.00 0.76
C LYS A 8 4.75 -22.20 1.60
N CYS A 9 5.64 -21.46 0.95
CA CYS A 9 6.55 -20.55 1.64
C CYS A 9 5.79 -19.41 2.34
N CYS A 10 4.83 -18.79 1.66
CA CYS A 10 3.99 -17.74 2.23
C CYS A 10 3.15 -18.25 3.41
N GLU A 11 2.53 -19.43 3.26
CA GLU A 11 1.81 -20.12 4.34
C GLU A 11 2.74 -20.34 5.54
N LYS A 12 3.95 -20.87 5.31
CA LYS A 12 4.90 -21.12 6.40
C LYS A 12 5.37 -19.85 7.10
N LEU A 13 5.56 -18.75 6.36
CA LEU A 13 5.88 -17.44 6.95
C LEU A 13 4.75 -16.97 7.87
N VAL A 14 3.50 -17.12 7.44
CA VAL A 14 2.34 -16.76 8.26
C VAL A 14 2.25 -17.63 9.52
N GLU A 15 2.46 -18.95 9.40
CA GLU A 15 2.47 -19.87 10.54
C GLU A 15 3.49 -19.49 11.63
N VAL A 16 4.66 -18.96 11.26
CA VAL A 16 5.71 -18.54 12.21
C VAL A 16 5.54 -17.09 12.70
N GLY A 17 4.37 -16.49 12.48
CA GLY A 17 4.02 -15.15 12.91
C GLY A 17 4.78 -14.04 12.18
N ALA A 18 5.10 -14.23 10.90
CA ALA A 18 5.87 -13.23 10.14
C ALA A 18 5.12 -11.91 9.95
N ILE A 19 3.78 -11.92 9.86
CA ILE A 19 2.98 -10.70 9.65
C ILE A 19 3.27 -9.68 10.76
N ASP A 20 3.12 -10.06 12.03
CA ASP A 20 3.35 -9.16 13.16
C ASP A 20 4.79 -8.64 13.21
N LYS A 21 5.77 -9.49 12.86
CA LYS A 21 7.18 -9.10 12.79
C LYS A 21 7.41 -8.07 11.68
N LEU A 22 6.83 -8.29 10.50
CA LEU A 22 6.92 -7.36 9.37
C LEU A 22 6.24 -6.02 9.69
N LEU A 23 5.06 -6.05 10.33
CA LEU A 23 4.37 -4.83 10.77
C LEU A 23 5.20 -4.03 11.79
N LYS A 24 5.83 -4.70 12.75
CA LYS A 24 6.77 -4.06 13.69
C LYS A 24 7.95 -3.41 12.99
N VAL A 25 8.53 -4.09 12.00
CA VAL A 25 9.61 -3.52 11.16
C VAL A 25 9.10 -2.26 10.46
N ILE A 26 7.98 -2.35 9.74
CA ILE A 26 7.38 -1.22 9.01
C ILE A 26 7.15 0.00 9.91
N CYS A 27 6.59 -0.22 11.11
CA CYS A 27 6.33 0.85 12.07
C CYS A 27 7.61 1.52 12.62
N SER A 28 8.74 0.82 12.59
CA SER A 28 10.02 1.31 13.13
C SER A 28 10.88 2.04 12.10
N MET A 29 10.52 2.01 10.81
CA MET A 29 11.33 2.59 9.74
C MET A 29 11.20 4.11 9.66
N THR A 30 12.35 4.80 9.57
CA THR A 30 12.44 6.23 9.34
C THR A 30 12.49 6.57 7.83
N ARG A 31 12.74 7.83 7.48
CA ARG A 31 12.92 8.28 6.09
C ARG A 31 14.38 8.18 5.61
N SER A 32 15.27 7.57 6.39
CA SER A 32 16.64 7.31 5.94
C SER A 32 16.63 6.38 4.72
N ILE A 33 17.59 6.53 3.81
CA ILE A 33 17.70 5.68 2.62
C ILE A 33 17.77 4.19 3.00
N PRO A 34 18.58 3.76 3.99
CA PRO A 34 18.60 2.36 4.42
C PRO A 34 17.24 1.86 4.92
N ASP A 35 16.54 2.66 5.73
CA ASP A 35 15.23 2.26 6.27
C ASP A 35 14.16 2.17 5.17
N GLN A 36 14.22 3.01 4.15
CA GLN A 36 13.28 2.94 3.02
C GLN A 36 13.48 1.68 2.18
N GLU A 37 14.70 1.18 2.04
CA GLU A 37 14.97 -0.10 1.38
C GLU A 37 14.44 -1.28 2.21
N VAL A 38 14.65 -1.27 3.52
CA VAL A 38 14.09 -2.29 4.42
C VAL A 38 12.56 -2.25 4.40
N LEU A 39 11.96 -1.05 4.46
CA LEU A 39 10.52 -0.84 4.34
C LEU A 39 9.97 -1.42 3.04
N LYS A 40 10.65 -1.16 1.91
CA LYS A 40 10.28 -1.69 0.60
C LYS A 40 10.24 -3.22 0.59
N HIS A 41 11.25 -3.87 1.17
CA HIS A 41 11.29 -5.33 1.28
C HIS A 41 10.21 -5.90 2.20
N ALA A 42 9.93 -5.23 3.33
CA ALA A 42 8.87 -5.63 4.24
C ALA A 42 7.50 -5.55 3.55
N LEU A 43 7.19 -4.43 2.89
CA LEU A 43 5.96 -4.24 2.13
C LEU A 43 5.86 -5.23 0.96
N SER A 44 6.96 -5.49 0.26
CA SER A 44 7.00 -6.48 -0.84
C SER A 44 6.67 -7.89 -0.34
N THR A 45 7.16 -8.26 0.84
CA THR A 45 6.85 -9.54 1.47
C THR A 45 5.35 -9.64 1.76
N LEU A 46 4.76 -8.63 2.39
CA LEU A 46 3.30 -8.59 2.65
C LEU A 46 2.48 -8.64 1.34
N ARG A 47 2.90 -7.92 0.30
CA ARG A 47 2.27 -7.97 -1.02
C ARG A 47 2.32 -9.37 -1.65
N ASN A 48 3.43 -10.09 -1.47
CA ASN A 48 3.57 -11.46 -1.97
C ASN A 48 2.63 -12.41 -1.21
N LEU A 49 2.44 -12.24 0.10
CA LEU A 49 1.43 -12.98 0.86
C LEU A 49 0.02 -12.70 0.31
N ALA A 50 -0.29 -11.43 0.05
CA ALA A 50 -1.59 -11.00 -0.48
C ALA A 50 -1.90 -11.50 -1.91
N CYS A 51 -0.97 -12.17 -2.59
CA CYS A 51 -1.27 -12.87 -3.85
C CYS A 51 -2.17 -14.11 -3.63
N TYR A 52 -2.30 -14.60 -2.40
CA TYR A 52 -3.12 -15.75 -2.06
C TYR A 52 -4.31 -15.31 -1.21
N GLN A 53 -5.53 -15.54 -1.71
CA GLN A 53 -6.76 -15.02 -1.12
C GLN A 53 -6.90 -15.38 0.38
N HIS A 54 -6.64 -16.63 0.75
CA HIS A 54 -6.72 -17.07 2.14
C HIS A 54 -5.70 -16.38 3.07
N LEU A 55 -4.58 -15.85 2.54
CA LEU A 55 -3.62 -15.07 3.33
C LEU A 55 -3.99 -13.58 3.40
N VAL A 56 -4.80 -13.07 2.46
CA VAL A 56 -5.39 -11.73 2.55
C VAL A 56 -6.32 -11.65 3.75
N GLU A 57 -7.15 -12.67 3.97
CA GLU A 57 -7.99 -12.81 5.18
C GLU A 57 -7.15 -12.71 6.45
N VAL A 58 -6.01 -13.40 6.52
CA VAL A 58 -5.09 -13.31 7.67
C VAL A 58 -4.55 -11.89 7.86
N LEU A 59 -4.18 -11.21 6.77
CA LEU A 59 -3.73 -9.82 6.82
C LEU A 59 -4.82 -8.86 7.32
N ILE A 60 -6.09 -9.11 6.97
CA ILE A 60 -7.24 -8.29 7.38
C ILE A 60 -7.50 -8.43 8.89
N VAL A 61 -7.46 -9.65 9.43
CA VAL A 61 -7.72 -9.90 10.86
C VAL A 61 -6.51 -9.59 11.75
N SER A 62 -5.31 -9.49 11.17
CA SER A 62 -4.09 -9.15 11.91
C SER A 62 -4.17 -7.72 12.47
N ASN A 63 -4.00 -7.58 13.78
CA ASN A 63 -4.19 -6.32 14.48
C ASN A 63 -3.26 -5.22 13.96
N GLY A 64 -3.82 -4.04 13.65
CA GLY A 64 -3.05 -2.88 13.16
C GLY A 64 -2.45 -3.03 11.76
N SER A 65 -2.69 -4.15 11.07
CA SER A 65 -2.15 -4.44 9.73
C SER A 65 -2.63 -3.41 8.69
N ILE A 66 -3.95 -3.27 8.56
CA ILE A 66 -4.57 -2.36 7.60
C ILE A 66 -4.15 -0.91 7.86
N GLU A 67 -4.17 -0.48 9.12
CA GLU A 67 -3.77 0.87 9.51
C GLU A 67 -2.30 1.15 9.17
N THR A 68 -1.42 0.19 9.46
CA THR A 68 0.02 0.30 9.19
C THR A 68 0.30 0.42 7.70
N ILE A 69 -0.26 -0.47 6.88
CA ILE A 69 -0.08 -0.44 5.43
C ILE A 69 -0.65 0.86 4.85
N PHE A 70 -1.83 1.28 5.31
CA PHE A 70 -2.49 2.49 4.80
C PHE A 70 -1.72 3.77 5.18
N ARG A 71 -1.17 3.83 6.40
CA ARG A 71 -0.29 4.93 6.81
C ARG A 71 0.95 5.01 5.93
N GLU A 72 1.58 3.89 5.59
CA GLU A 72 2.75 3.88 4.70
C GLU A 72 2.41 4.29 3.27
N PHE A 73 1.28 3.82 2.72
CA PHE A 73 0.79 4.29 1.43
C PHE A 73 0.65 5.82 1.39
N LEU A 74 0.11 6.44 2.45
CA LEU A 74 -0.06 7.89 2.51
C LEU A 74 1.25 8.67 2.76
N ARG A 75 2.27 8.02 3.31
CA ARG A 75 3.55 8.65 3.71
C ARG A 75 4.62 8.55 2.63
N ASN A 76 4.62 7.45 1.86
CA ASN A 76 5.67 7.15 0.90
C ASN A 76 5.47 7.92 -0.42
N LYS A 77 6.57 8.22 -1.11
CA LYS A 77 6.57 8.92 -2.42
C LYS A 77 7.34 8.18 -3.51
N ASP A 78 8.01 7.09 -3.14
CA ASP A 78 8.92 6.31 -3.98
C ASP A 78 8.31 4.92 -4.25
N GLU A 79 9.13 3.90 -4.55
CA GLU A 79 8.65 2.55 -4.88
C GLU A 79 7.71 1.96 -3.82
N GLY A 80 7.97 2.24 -2.53
CA GLY A 80 7.12 1.79 -1.43
C GLY A 80 5.68 2.27 -1.53
N TYR A 81 5.43 3.43 -2.14
CA TYR A 81 4.08 3.93 -2.41
C TYR A 81 3.28 2.97 -3.29
N PHE A 82 3.87 2.51 -4.39
CA PHE A 82 3.22 1.63 -5.35
C PHE A 82 2.98 0.23 -4.77
N ILE A 83 3.94 -0.28 -4.00
CA ILE A 83 3.81 -1.59 -3.34
C ILE A 83 2.70 -1.55 -2.28
N ALA A 84 2.66 -0.49 -1.47
CA ALA A 84 1.59 -0.32 -0.48
C ALA A 84 0.22 -0.12 -1.15
N SER A 85 0.16 0.58 -2.28
CA SER A 85 -1.08 0.73 -3.05
C SER A 85 -1.59 -0.60 -3.57
N GLU A 86 -0.73 -1.40 -4.20
CA GLU A 86 -1.10 -2.71 -4.72
C GLU A 86 -1.60 -3.63 -3.60
N LEU A 87 -0.92 -3.63 -2.46
CA LEU A 87 -1.32 -4.41 -1.28
C LEU A 87 -2.69 -3.96 -0.74
N LEU A 88 -2.94 -2.65 -0.60
CA LEU A 88 -4.25 -2.14 -0.16
C LEU A 88 -5.36 -2.45 -1.17
N LYS A 89 -5.07 -2.37 -2.48
CA LYS A 89 -6.04 -2.74 -3.50
C LYS A 89 -6.42 -4.21 -3.40
N LYS A 90 -5.46 -5.12 -3.21
CA LYS A 90 -5.72 -6.55 -2.98
C LYS A 90 -6.57 -6.78 -1.74
N ILE A 91 -6.30 -6.06 -0.66
CA ILE A 91 -7.12 -6.10 0.56
C ILE A 91 -8.55 -5.62 0.27
N CYS A 92 -8.71 -4.51 -0.46
CA CYS A 92 -10.01 -3.95 -0.82
C CYS A 92 -10.78 -4.75 -1.89
N LEU A 93 -10.20 -5.82 -2.46
CA LEU A 93 -10.98 -6.78 -3.26
C LEU A 93 -11.86 -7.67 -2.36
N GLU A 94 -11.51 -7.79 -1.08
CA GLU A 94 -12.30 -8.51 -0.08
C GLU A 94 -13.23 -7.54 0.66
N HIS A 95 -14.51 -7.89 0.81
CA HIS A 95 -15.50 -7.05 1.49
C HIS A 95 -15.06 -6.64 2.90
N ARG A 96 -14.54 -7.59 3.68
CA ARG A 96 -14.00 -7.35 5.02
C ARG A 96 -12.82 -6.37 5.02
N GLY A 97 -12.02 -6.36 3.94
CA GLY A 97 -10.93 -5.40 3.76
C GLY A 97 -11.45 -3.98 3.53
N VAL A 98 -12.48 -3.81 2.70
CA VAL A 98 -13.15 -2.51 2.51
C VAL A 98 -13.72 -1.99 3.82
N GLU A 99 -14.42 -2.85 4.59
CA GLU A 99 -14.94 -2.49 5.91
C GLU A 99 -13.83 -2.06 6.87
N ALA A 100 -12.72 -2.81 6.92
CA ALA A 100 -11.58 -2.50 7.78
C ALA A 100 -10.95 -1.14 7.42
N VAL A 101 -10.83 -0.82 6.13
CA VAL A 101 -10.34 0.48 5.67
C VAL A 101 -11.32 1.61 6.02
N ARG A 102 -12.63 1.39 5.84
CA ARG A 102 -13.67 2.38 6.19
C ARG A 102 -13.71 2.70 7.68
N ARG A 103 -13.34 1.75 8.54
CA ARG A 103 -13.19 1.95 9.99
C ARG A 103 -12.02 2.87 10.37
N LEU A 104 -11.22 3.33 9.39
CA LEU A 104 -10.11 4.27 9.58
C LEU A 104 -10.44 5.63 8.93
N PRO A 105 -11.48 6.36 9.39
CA PRO A 105 -11.99 7.55 8.69
C PRO A 105 -10.95 8.67 8.55
N ALA A 106 -10.01 8.79 9.51
CA ALA A 106 -8.91 9.74 9.42
C ALA A 106 -7.97 9.46 8.24
N LEU A 107 -7.67 8.19 7.96
CA LEU A 107 -6.82 7.80 6.83
C LEU A 107 -7.57 7.94 5.50
N VAL A 108 -8.85 7.58 5.47
CA VAL A 108 -9.71 7.79 4.29
C VAL A 108 -9.83 9.28 3.94
N LYS A 109 -10.00 10.16 4.95
CA LYS A 109 -9.99 11.61 4.74
C LYS A 109 -8.64 12.09 4.17
N ARG A 110 -7.52 11.56 4.65
CA ARG A 110 -6.18 11.87 4.11
C ARG A 110 -5.99 11.36 2.68
N LEU A 111 -6.53 10.19 2.34
CA LEU A 111 -6.53 9.68 0.96
C LEU A 111 -7.28 10.64 0.01
N ASN A 112 -8.46 11.12 0.40
CA ASN A 112 -9.19 12.11 -0.37
C ASN A 112 -8.36 13.38 -0.58
N GLY A 113 -7.73 13.90 0.49
CA GLY A 113 -6.83 15.05 0.39
C GLY A 113 -5.66 14.81 -0.56
N LEU A 114 -5.04 13.64 -0.52
CA LEU A 114 -3.94 13.25 -1.41
C LEU A 114 -4.38 13.22 -2.88
N VAL A 115 -5.56 12.67 -3.18
CA VAL A 115 -6.12 12.66 -4.54
C VAL A 115 -6.29 14.09 -5.06
N GLU A 116 -6.87 14.98 -4.26
CA GLU A 116 -7.06 16.38 -4.66
C GLU A 116 -5.74 17.15 -4.82
N GLU A 117 -4.76 16.91 -3.95
CA GLU A 117 -3.41 17.47 -4.08
C GLU A 117 -2.75 17.02 -5.41
N LEU A 118 -2.79 15.72 -5.70
CA LEU A 118 -2.19 15.15 -6.91
C LEU A 118 -2.88 15.63 -8.19
N LYS A 119 -4.22 15.79 -8.19
CA LYS A 119 -4.95 16.40 -9.32
C LYS A 119 -4.47 17.81 -9.61
N ARG A 120 -4.46 18.69 -8.60
CA ARG A 120 -3.98 20.08 -8.74
C ARG A 120 -2.53 20.13 -9.24
N LYS A 121 -1.69 19.23 -8.73
CA LYS A 121 -0.29 19.12 -9.14
C LYS A 121 -0.18 18.71 -10.61
N ALA A 122 -0.92 17.70 -11.05
CA ALA A 122 -0.95 17.27 -12.46
C ALA A 122 -1.41 18.40 -13.39
N ASP A 123 -2.46 19.16 -13.02
CA ASP A 123 -2.95 20.30 -13.80
C ASP A 123 -1.94 21.44 -13.90
N THR A 124 -1.15 21.64 -12.84
CA THR A 124 -0.07 22.64 -12.82
C THR A 124 1.12 22.19 -13.65
N GLU A 125 1.46 20.90 -13.61
CA GLU A 125 2.54 20.31 -14.40
C GLU A 125 2.20 20.24 -15.89
N LYS A 126 0.93 20.07 -16.26
CA LYS A 126 0.48 20.15 -17.66
C LYS A 126 0.69 21.54 -18.27
N ARG A 127 0.62 22.59 -17.46
CA ARG A 127 0.76 23.99 -17.88
C ARG A 127 2.20 24.48 -17.92
N ASN A 128 3.12 23.79 -17.23
CA ASN A 128 4.52 24.20 -17.10
C ASN A 128 5.45 23.24 -17.85
N ALA A 129 6.53 23.74 -18.46
CA ALA A 129 7.58 22.94 -19.10
C ALA A 129 8.49 22.20 -18.09
N ARG A 130 7.92 21.58 -17.05
CA ARG A 130 8.67 20.78 -16.07
C ARG A 130 9.11 19.45 -16.68
N SER A 131 10.09 18.82 -16.03
CA SER A 131 10.59 17.48 -16.39
C SER A 131 9.45 16.48 -16.60
N LEU A 132 9.44 15.82 -17.77
CA LEU A 132 8.46 14.80 -18.17
C LEU A 132 8.34 13.69 -17.12
N ALA A 133 9.46 13.30 -16.51
CA ALA A 133 9.52 12.26 -15.48
C ALA A 133 8.76 12.64 -14.20
N ALA A 134 8.80 13.92 -13.79
CA ALA A 134 8.06 14.38 -12.62
C ALA A 134 6.55 14.34 -12.86
N ARG A 135 6.12 14.72 -14.07
CA ARG A 135 4.73 14.68 -14.50
C ARG A 135 4.21 13.24 -14.56
N GLU A 136 4.94 12.34 -15.20
CA GLU A 136 4.58 10.92 -15.29
C GLU A 136 4.44 10.29 -13.88
N ASN A 137 5.37 10.60 -12.97
CA ASN A 137 5.28 10.12 -11.59
C ASN A 137 4.03 10.67 -10.86
N THR A 138 3.72 11.96 -11.00
CA THR A 138 2.50 12.54 -10.42
C THR A 138 1.24 11.86 -10.97
N GLU A 139 1.15 11.67 -12.29
CA GLU A 139 0.02 11.01 -12.95
C GLU A 139 -0.14 9.55 -12.50
N ARG A 140 0.96 8.79 -12.42
CA ARG A 140 0.97 7.41 -11.89
C ARG A 140 0.49 7.37 -10.44
N ARG A 141 0.99 8.26 -9.57
CA ARG A 141 0.56 8.30 -8.17
C ARG A 141 -0.91 8.67 -8.02
N LEU A 142 -1.39 9.60 -8.85
CA LEU A 142 -2.80 10.00 -8.89
C LEU A 142 -3.70 8.83 -9.29
N LYS A 143 -3.31 8.06 -10.30
CA LYS A 143 -4.01 6.86 -10.74
C LYS A 143 -4.16 5.86 -9.58
N GLU A 144 -3.06 5.54 -8.91
CA GLU A 144 -3.05 4.60 -7.78
C GLU A 144 -4.00 5.03 -6.65
N ALA A 145 -3.91 6.30 -6.21
CA ALA A 145 -4.76 6.83 -5.14
C ALA A 145 -6.24 6.88 -5.53
N SER A 146 -6.54 7.27 -6.78
CA SER A 146 -7.91 7.37 -7.27
C SER A 146 -8.58 6.00 -7.40
N GLU A 147 -7.83 4.99 -7.87
CA GLU A 147 -8.32 3.62 -7.94
C GLU A 147 -8.62 3.05 -6.55
N LEU A 148 -7.71 3.27 -5.58
CA LEU A 148 -7.95 2.83 -4.21
C LEU A 148 -9.18 3.53 -3.59
N LEU A 149 -9.33 4.84 -3.81
CA LEU A 149 -10.49 5.58 -3.32
C LEU A 149 -11.81 5.05 -3.91
N LYS A 150 -11.82 4.70 -5.20
CA LYS A 150 -12.99 4.08 -5.85
C LYS A 150 -13.34 2.75 -5.20
N LEU A 151 -12.37 1.87 -4.96
CA LEU A 151 -12.61 0.58 -4.29
C LEU A 151 -13.21 0.76 -2.89
N ILE A 152 -12.81 1.80 -2.16
CA ILE A 152 -13.35 2.10 -0.81
C ILE A 152 -14.76 2.71 -0.88
N SER A 153 -15.18 3.24 -2.03
CA SER A 153 -16.45 3.97 -2.19
C SER A 153 -17.60 3.11 -2.71
N ILE A 154 -17.32 1.87 -3.14
CA ILE A 154 -18.31 0.87 -3.60
C ILE A 154 -18.97 0.19 -2.39
#